data_AF-A0A257NEP4-F1
#
_entry.id   AF-A0A257NEP4-F1
#
_cell.length_a   1.000
_cell.length_b   1.000
_cell.length_c   1.000
_cell.angle_alpha   90.00
_cell.angle_beta   90.00
_cell.angle_gamma   90.00
#
_symmetry.space_group_name_H-M   'P 1'
#
loop_
_entity.id
_entity.type
_entity.pdbx_description
1 polymer ?
#
loop_
_entity_poly.entity_id
_entity_poly.type
_entity_poly.pdbx_seq_one_letter_code
_entity_poly.pdbx_strand_id
1 'polypeptide(L)'
;MTARRWLSRAAMAIALIENIQREDLNPLEEAEALRRLLDEFDMTHQHIAEAIGKSRTTVTNLLRLMDLHPDVKKLLLNNQLEMGHARALLSLDGLKQVAIANKVVKEG
;
A
#
# COMPACT_ATOMS: atom_id res chain seq x y z
N MET A 1 19.05 9.61 -27.53
CA MET A 1 19.13 9.31 -26.09
C MET A 1 17.99 8.35 -25.72
N THR A 2 18.24 7.05 -25.53
CA THR A 2 18.36 6.01 -26.56
C THR A 2 17.65 4.77 -26.00
N ALA A 3 17.05 3.92 -26.84
CA ALA A 3 16.14 2.81 -26.48
C ALA A 3 16.54 1.94 -25.27
N ARG A 4 17.85 1.81 -25.00
CA ARG A 4 18.40 1.10 -23.82
C ARG A 4 17.87 1.62 -22.48
N ARG A 5 17.66 2.95 -22.31
CA ARG A 5 17.12 3.52 -21.06
C ARG A 5 15.65 3.13 -20.82
N TRP A 6 14.87 3.02 -21.88
CA TRP A 6 13.47 2.61 -21.83
C TRP A 6 13.32 1.13 -21.50
N LEU A 7 14.15 0.28 -22.12
CA LEU A 7 14.24 -1.15 -21.79
C LEU A 7 14.61 -1.37 -20.33
N SER A 8 15.56 -0.60 -19.79
CA SER A 8 15.90 -0.66 -18.36
C SER A 8 14.75 -0.22 -17.46
N ARG A 9 14.01 0.85 -17.81
CA ARG A 9 12.86 1.31 -17.01
C ARG A 9 11.73 0.28 -17.02
N ALA A 10 11.40 -0.31 -18.16
CA ALA A 10 10.39 -1.36 -18.25
C ALA A 10 10.79 -2.60 -17.43
N ALA A 11 12.06 -3.02 -17.49
CA ALA A 11 12.56 -4.14 -16.70
C ALA A 11 12.46 -3.87 -15.18
N MET A 12 12.75 -2.65 -14.74
CA MET A 12 12.58 -2.26 -13.32
C MET A 12 11.11 -2.31 -12.88
N ALA A 13 10.18 -1.88 -13.73
CA ALA A 13 8.75 -1.96 -13.43
C ALA A 13 8.29 -3.42 -13.30
N ILE A 14 8.71 -4.29 -14.22
CA ILE A 14 8.41 -5.73 -14.18
C ILE A 14 8.95 -6.36 -12.90
N ALA A 15 10.22 -6.11 -12.55
CA ALA A 15 10.82 -6.65 -11.34
C ALA A 15 10.09 -6.18 -10.06
N LEU A 16 9.59 -4.94 -10.04
CA LEU A 16 8.78 -4.43 -8.94
C LEU A 16 7.41 -5.10 -8.86
N ILE A 17 6.74 -5.33 -10.01
CA ILE A 17 5.48 -6.06 -10.09
C ILE A 17 5.65 -7.50 -9.58
N GLU A 18 6.70 -8.20 -10.02
CA GLU A 18 7.01 -9.56 -9.56
C GLU A 18 7.28 -9.61 -8.05
N ASN A 19 7.95 -8.59 -7.51
CA ASN A 19 8.17 -8.48 -6.06
C ASN A 19 6.85 -8.27 -5.30
N ILE A 20 5.95 -7.43 -5.82
CA ILE A 20 4.62 -7.17 -5.23
C ILE A 20 3.74 -8.42 -5.19
N GLN A 21 3.86 -9.30 -6.19
CA GLN A 21 3.07 -10.53 -6.27
C GLN A 21 3.51 -11.62 -5.29
N ARG A 22 4.58 -11.41 -4.52
CA ARG A 22 5.00 -12.36 -3.49
C ARG A 22 4.07 -12.30 -2.28
N GLU A 23 3.79 -13.46 -1.69
CA GLU A 23 2.82 -13.59 -0.59
C GLU A 23 3.37 -13.15 0.78
N ASP A 24 4.64 -12.73 0.88
CA ASP A 24 5.32 -12.37 2.13
C ASP A 24 5.26 -10.88 2.50
N LEU A 25 4.70 -10.02 1.65
CA LEU A 25 4.59 -8.59 1.94
C LEU A 25 3.48 -8.27 2.95
N ASN A 26 3.79 -7.41 3.90
CA ASN A 26 2.74 -6.82 4.74
C ASN A 26 2.00 -5.70 3.97
N PRO A 27 0.77 -5.32 4.40
CA PRO A 27 -0.04 -4.35 3.67
C PRO A 27 0.61 -2.97 3.45
N LEU A 28 1.52 -2.54 4.32
CA LEU A 28 2.23 -1.26 4.18
C LEU A 28 3.38 -1.35 3.18
N GLU A 29 4.11 -2.48 3.16
CA GLU A 29 5.14 -2.74 2.14
C GLU A 29 4.51 -2.83 0.74
N GLU A 30 3.37 -3.54 0.62
CA GLU A 30 2.63 -3.58 -0.64
C GLU A 30 2.20 -2.17 -1.06
N ALA A 31 1.64 -1.37 -0.15
CA ALA A 31 1.26 0.00 -0.43
C ALA A 31 2.43 0.89 -0.89
N GLU A 32 3.60 0.74 -0.29
CA GLU A 32 4.82 1.46 -0.68
C GLU A 32 5.28 1.07 -2.08
N ALA A 33 5.30 -0.23 -2.39
CA ALA A 33 5.66 -0.72 -3.72
C ALA A 33 4.66 -0.25 -4.81
N LEU A 34 3.36 -0.24 -4.49
CA LEU A 34 2.34 0.33 -5.37
C LEU A 34 2.54 1.83 -5.60
N ARG A 35 2.94 2.58 -4.56
CA ARG A 35 3.22 4.01 -4.67
C ARG A 35 4.39 4.29 -5.61
N ARG A 36 5.42 3.43 -5.59
CA ARG A 36 6.54 3.50 -6.54
C ARG A 36 6.08 3.28 -7.99
N LEU A 37 5.16 2.34 -8.24
CA LEU A 37 4.58 2.16 -9.60
C LEU A 37 3.84 3.40 -10.10
N LEU A 38 3.16 4.13 -9.21
CA LEU A 38 2.53 5.42 -9.54
C LEU A 38 3.58 6.49 -9.85
N ASP A 39 4.49 6.74 -8.90
CA ASP A 39 5.34 7.92 -8.90
C ASP A 39 6.57 7.77 -9.83
N GLU A 40 7.15 6.56 -9.94
CA GLU A 40 8.36 6.30 -10.73
C GLU A 40 8.04 5.83 -12.16
N PHE A 41 6.87 5.22 -12.37
CA PHE A 41 6.49 4.57 -13.63
C PHE A 41 5.24 5.15 -14.29
N ASP A 42 4.61 6.18 -13.70
CA ASP A 42 3.41 6.86 -14.19
C ASP A 42 2.22 5.92 -14.44
N MET A 43 2.17 4.78 -13.73
CA MET A 43 1.09 3.82 -13.90
C MET A 43 -0.18 4.35 -13.24
N THR A 44 -1.35 4.03 -13.80
CA THR A 44 -2.64 4.34 -13.17
C THR A 44 -3.01 3.23 -12.18
N HIS A 45 -3.94 3.51 -11.25
CA HIS A 45 -4.48 2.48 -10.35
C HIS A 45 -5.07 1.28 -11.13
N GLN A 46 -5.64 1.55 -12.32
CA GLN A 46 -6.22 0.51 -13.17
C GLN A 46 -5.13 -0.39 -13.78
N HIS A 47 -4.09 0.21 -14.36
CA HIS A 47 -2.97 -0.56 -14.93
C HIS A 47 -2.22 -1.37 -13.87
N ILE A 48 -2.02 -0.80 -12.68
CA ILE A 48 -1.41 -1.52 -11.55
C ILE A 48 -2.27 -2.73 -11.18
N ALA A 49 -3.58 -2.54 -11.04
CA ALA A 49 -4.51 -3.61 -10.67
C ALA A 49 -4.48 -4.77 -11.67
N GLU A 50 -4.49 -4.47 -12.96
CA GLU A 50 -4.36 -5.45 -14.04
C GLU A 50 -3.02 -6.19 -13.98
N ALA A 51 -1.92 -5.46 -13.80
CA ALA A 51 -0.58 -6.04 -13.76
C ALA A 51 -0.36 -7.01 -12.59
N ILE A 52 -0.94 -6.72 -11.42
CA ILE A 52 -0.79 -7.54 -10.21
C ILE A 52 -1.94 -8.54 -10.01
N GLY A 53 -2.93 -8.58 -10.91
CA GLY A 53 -4.08 -9.49 -10.81
C GLY A 53 -5.05 -9.18 -9.67
N LYS A 54 -5.20 -7.90 -9.27
CA LYS A 54 -6.10 -7.44 -8.20
C LYS A 54 -7.17 -6.50 -8.74
N SER A 55 -8.15 -6.15 -7.91
CA SER A 55 -9.13 -5.13 -8.27
C SER A 55 -8.54 -3.72 -8.12
N ARG A 56 -9.01 -2.76 -8.94
CA ARG A 56 -8.67 -1.33 -8.78
C ARG A 56 -9.01 -0.79 -7.38
N THR A 57 -10.09 -1.31 -6.78
CA THR A 57 -10.49 -0.98 -5.40
C THR A 57 -9.48 -1.48 -4.38
N THR A 58 -8.91 -2.67 -4.57
CA THR A 58 -7.85 -3.21 -3.71
C THR A 58 -6.60 -2.34 -3.75
N VAL A 59 -6.13 -1.97 -4.95
CA VAL A 59 -4.99 -1.05 -5.14
C VAL A 59 -5.23 0.27 -4.43
N THR A 60 -6.42 0.86 -4.61
CA THR A 60 -6.78 2.13 -3.96
C THR A 60 -6.79 2.00 -2.44
N ASN A 61 -7.31 0.90 -1.90
CA ASN A 61 -7.36 0.68 -0.46
C ASN A 61 -5.97 0.49 0.16
N LEU A 62 -5.07 -0.20 -0.52
CA LEU A 62 -3.68 -0.37 -0.09
C LEU A 62 -2.97 0.98 -0.04
N LEU A 63 -3.03 1.75 -1.14
CA LEU A 63 -2.40 3.07 -1.23
C LEU A 63 -2.86 4.02 -0.13
N ARG A 64 -4.16 4.02 0.20
CA ARG A 64 -4.71 4.86 1.28
C ARG A 64 -4.14 4.53 2.66
N LEU A 65 -3.59 3.33 2.90
CA LEU A 65 -2.93 3.02 4.17
C LEU A 65 -1.71 3.92 4.42
N MET A 66 -1.14 4.51 3.36
CA MET A 66 -0.05 5.50 3.47
C MET A 66 -0.50 6.80 4.15
N ASP A 67 -1.80 7.06 4.23
CA ASP A 67 -2.35 8.25 4.88
C ASP A 67 -2.66 8.03 6.38
N LEU A 68 -2.43 6.82 6.89
CA LEU A 68 -2.55 6.54 8.32
C LEU A 68 -1.52 7.31 9.15
N HIS A 69 -1.94 7.71 10.34
CA HIS A 69 -1.05 8.24 11.36
C HIS A 69 0.09 7.24 11.64
N PRO A 70 1.34 7.69 11.84
CA PRO A 70 2.49 6.81 12.04
C PRO A 70 2.28 5.75 13.13
N ASP A 71 1.64 6.10 14.25
CA ASP A 71 1.37 5.14 15.32
C ASP A 71 0.34 4.08 14.93
N VAL A 72 -0.64 4.41 14.08
CA VAL A 72 -1.61 3.42 13.56
C VAL A 72 -0.94 2.48 12.57
N LYS A 73 -0.01 2.98 11.74
CA LYS A 73 0.82 2.15 10.88
C LYS A 73 1.66 1.14 11.68
N LYS A 74 2.24 1.56 12.81
CA LYS A 74 2.99 0.64 13.70
C LYS A 74 2.11 -0.49 14.23
N LEU A 75 0.88 -0.18 14.66
CA LEU A 75 -0.07 -1.19 15.13
C LEU A 75 -0.43 -2.19 14.02
N LEU A 76 -0.66 -1.71 12.79
CA LEU A 76 -0.91 -2.55 11.62
C LEU A 76 0.31 -3.42 11.29
N LEU A 77 1.51 -2.85 11.28
CA LEU A 77 2.76 -3.56 11.01
C LEU A 77 3.03 -4.68 12.02
N ASN A 78 2.72 -4.42 13.29
CA ASN A 78 2.87 -5.40 14.37
C ASN A 78 1.74 -6.44 14.41
N ASN A 79 0.83 -6.46 13.42
CA ASN A 79 -0.36 -7.30 13.38
C ASN A 79 -1.30 -7.13 14.60
N GLN A 80 -1.21 -6.00 15.30
CA GLN A 80 -2.11 -5.67 16.42
C GLN A 80 -3.42 -5.09 15.91
N LEU A 81 -3.44 -4.60 14.67
CA LEU A 81 -4.61 -4.02 14.04
C LEU A 81 -4.80 -4.65 12.66
N GLU A 82 -5.97 -5.23 12.40
CA GLU A 82 -6.29 -5.75 11.08
C GLU A 82 -6.46 -4.63 10.03
N MET A 83 -6.21 -4.96 8.77
CA MET A 83 -6.35 -4.02 7.64
C MET A 83 -7.78 -3.45 7.52
N GLY A 84 -8.81 -4.22 7.89
CA GLY A 84 -10.20 -3.74 7.93
C GLY A 84 -10.36 -2.55 8.89
N HIS A 85 -9.88 -2.69 10.12
CA HIS A 85 -9.90 -1.64 11.14
C HIS A 85 -9.04 -0.45 10.72
N ALA A 86 -7.82 -0.70 10.22
CA ALA A 86 -6.94 0.35 9.72
C ALA A 86 -7.62 1.20 8.65
N ARG A 87 -8.34 0.59 7.69
CA ARG A 87 -9.07 1.34 6.66
C ARG A 87 -10.22 2.18 7.22
N ALA A 88 -10.97 1.68 8.20
CA ALA A 88 -12.06 2.43 8.81
C ALA A 88 -11.57 3.72 9.49
N LEU A 89 -10.38 3.65 10.09
CA LEU A 89 -9.72 4.77 10.77
C LEU A 89 -9.31 5.91 9.83
N LEU A 90 -9.18 5.68 8.52
CA LEU A 90 -8.85 6.73 7.54
C LEU A 90 -9.89 7.85 7.44
N SER A 91 -11.08 7.66 8.02
CA SER A 91 -12.11 8.70 8.14
C SER A 91 -11.87 9.68 9.30
N LEU A 92 -10.87 9.43 10.15
CA LEU A 92 -10.57 10.19 11.36
C LEU A 92 -9.24 10.94 11.23
N ASP A 93 -9.17 12.12 11.84
CA ASP A 93 -7.95 12.92 11.87
C ASP A 93 -6.95 12.45 12.93
N GLY A 94 -5.66 12.43 12.57
CA GLY A 94 -4.48 12.33 13.45
C GLY A 94 -4.71 11.64 14.81
N LEU A 95 -4.81 12.45 15.88
CA LEU A 95 -4.92 11.95 17.25
C LEU A 95 -6.19 11.12 17.52
N LYS A 96 -7.32 11.44 16.86
CA LYS A 96 -8.55 10.63 16.98
C LYS A 96 -8.32 9.25 16.37
N GLN A 97 -7.58 9.18 15.28
CA GLN A 97 -7.20 7.91 14.67
C GLN A 97 -6.44 7.02 15.65
N VAL A 98 -5.43 7.58 16.32
CA VAL A 98 -4.62 6.87 17.33
C VAL A 98 -5.46 6.42 18.52
N ALA A 99 -6.31 7.31 19.06
CA ALA A 99 -7.14 7.00 20.22
C ALA A 99 -8.09 5.83 19.93
N ILE A 100 -8.74 5.82 18.77
CA ILE A 100 -9.65 4.72 18.38
C ILE A 100 -8.86 3.45 18.06
N ALA A 101 -7.71 3.54 17.40
CA ALA A 101 -6.86 2.37 17.13
C ALA A 101 -6.46 1.64 18.42
N ASN A 102 -5.98 2.38 19.42
CA ASN A 102 -5.60 1.81 20.71
C ASN A 102 -6.79 1.17 21.45
N LYS A 103 -8.00 1.73 21.29
CA LYS A 103 -9.21 1.13 21.83
C LYS A 103 -9.52 -0.20 21.16
N VAL A 104 -9.46 -0.27 19.83
CA VAL A 104 -9.66 -1.51 19.06
C VAL A 104 -8.66 -2.59 19.49
N VAL A 105 -7.39 -2.25 19.64
CA VAL A 105 -6.33 -3.18 20.08
C VAL A 105 -6.56 -3.71 21.51
N LYS A 106 -7.18 -2.90 22.38
CA LYS A 106 -7.42 -3.29 23.78
C LYS A 106 -8.67 -4.16 23.94
N GLU A 107 -9.66 -3.98 23.08
CA GLU A 107 -10.98 -4.62 23.18
C GLU A 107 -11.13 -5.88 22.30
N GLY A 108 -10.28 -6.05 21.29
CA GLY A 108 -10.18 -7.26 20.46
C GLY A 108 -9.12 -8.23 21.00
#